data_AF-A0A4R5FL05-F1
#
_entry.id   AF-A0A4R5FL05-F1
#
_cell.length_a   1.000
_cell.length_b   1.000
_cell.length_c   1.000
_cell.angle_alpha   90.00
_cell.angle_beta   90.00
_cell.angle_gamma   90.00
#
_symmetry.space_group_name_H-M   'P 1'
#
loop_
_entity.id
_entity.type
_entity.pdbx_description
1 polymer ?
#
loop_
_entity_poly.entity_id
_entity_poly.type
_entity_poly.pdbx_seq_one_letter_code
_entity_poly.pdbx_strand_id
1 'polypeptide(L)' 'MSTRAVPFHCPYCGDEDLEPYEGELDSAGHGTGGSWYCRACARAFKLKFLGIGVRI' A
#
# COMPACT_ATOMS: atom_id res chain seq x y z
N MET A 1 4.87 -6.67 -16.15
CA MET A 1 3.82 -6.37 -15.16
C MET A 1 4.40 -5.39 -14.16
N SER A 2 3.70 -4.29 -13.85
CA SER A 2 4.16 -3.35 -12.83
C SER A 2 4.10 -4.04 -11.46
N THR A 3 5.23 -4.05 -10.74
CA THR A 3 5.35 -4.69 -9.41
C THR A 3 4.65 -3.88 -8.30
N ARG A 4 4.03 -2.73 -8.65
CA ARG A 4 3.52 -1.74 -7.71
C ARG A 4 1.99 -1.76 -7.70
N ALA A 5 1.40 -2.54 -6.79
CA ALA A 5 -0.03 -2.49 -6.53
C ALA A 5 -0.37 -1.28 -5.64
N VAL A 6 -1.30 -0.46 -6.09
CA VAL A 6 -1.92 0.60 -5.29
C VAL A 6 -3.22 0.02 -4.71
N PRO A 7 -3.45 0.07 -3.38
CA PRO A 7 -4.74 -0.28 -2.80
C PRO A 7 -5.76 0.80 -3.16
N PHE A 8 -6.95 0.38 -3.60
CA PHE A 8 -8.07 1.30 -3.82
C PHE A 8 -8.84 1.60 -2.52
N HIS A 9 -8.87 0.67 -1.58
CA HIS A 9 -9.62 0.80 -0.32
C HIS A 9 -8.76 0.48 0.90
N CYS A 10 -8.98 1.21 1.99
CA CYS A 10 -8.41 0.91 3.30
C CYS A 10 -8.93 -0.45 3.79
N PRO A 11 -8.06 -1.41 4.15
CA PRO A 11 -8.51 -2.71 4.65
C PRO A 11 -9.24 -2.64 6.00
N TYR A 12 -9.18 -1.48 6.69
CA TYR A 12 -9.77 -1.32 8.01
C TYR A 12 -11.08 -0.53 8.04
N CYS A 13 -11.29 0.44 7.14
CA CYS A 13 -12.51 1.25 7.12
C CYS A 13 -13.22 1.31 5.76
N GLY A 14 -12.63 0.75 4.69
CA GLY A 14 -13.20 0.78 3.34
C GLY A 14 -13.06 2.12 2.60
N ASP A 15 -12.54 3.15 3.27
CA ASP A 15 -12.32 4.48 2.67
C ASP A 15 -11.20 4.46 1.61
N GLU A 16 -11.24 5.42 0.69
CA GLU A 16 -10.32 5.56 -0.44
C GLU A 16 -9.27 6.66 -0.19
N ASP A 17 -9.37 7.41 0.92
CA ASP A 17 -8.43 8.47 1.29
C ASP A 17 -7.09 7.90 1.81
N LEU A 18 -6.31 7.35 0.89
CA LEU A 18 -5.02 6.67 1.09
C LEU A 18 -3.86 7.48 0.51
N GLU A 19 -2.79 7.63 1.29
CA GLU A 19 -1.53 8.24 0.83
C GLU A 19 -0.32 7.35 1.13
N PRO A 20 0.77 7.44 0.35
CA PRO A 20 2.02 6.74 0.66
C PRO A 20 2.57 7.17 2.02
N TYR A 21 2.91 6.19 2.87
CA TYR A 21 3.51 6.43 4.18
C TYR A 21 5.04 6.29 4.12
N GLU A 22 5.77 7.19 4.80
CA GLU A 22 7.21 7.52 4.69
C GLU A 22 8.19 6.46 4.13
N GLY A 23 9.22 6.95 3.42
CA GLY A 23 10.61 6.51 3.68
C GLY A 23 11.38 5.89 2.53
N GLU A 24 10.78 5.65 1.38
CA GLU A 24 11.49 4.90 0.34
C GLU A 24 10.84 5.22 -1.02
N LEU A 25 11.17 6.39 -1.58
CA LEU A 25 10.86 6.70 -2.98
C LEU A 25 12.02 6.14 -3.81
N ASP A 26 11.75 5.27 -4.76
CA ASP A 26 12.79 4.90 -5.72
C ASP A 26 13.13 6.09 -6.60
N SER A 27 14.19 5.96 -7.38
CA SER A 27 14.66 6.94 -8.35
C SER A 27 13.60 7.37 -9.38
N ALA A 28 12.43 6.72 -9.43
CA ALA A 28 11.31 7.08 -10.27
C ALA A 28 10.18 7.81 -9.50
N GLY A 29 10.37 8.15 -8.22
CA GLY A 29 9.39 8.85 -7.39
C GLY A 29 8.23 7.97 -6.91
N HIS A 30 8.40 6.64 -6.89
CA HIS A 30 7.36 5.72 -6.44
C HIS A 30 7.71 5.15 -5.07
N GLY A 31 6.73 5.05 -4.16
CA GLY A 31 6.92 4.41 -2.86
C GLY A 31 7.31 2.94 -3.01
N THR A 32 8.57 2.60 -2.76
CA THR A 32 9.14 1.25 -2.81
C THR A 32 8.68 0.38 -1.64
N GLY A 33 8.19 1.00 -0.57
CA GLY A 33 7.85 0.31 0.66
C GLY A 33 6.50 -0.38 0.67
N GLY A 34 5.60 -0.16 -0.31
CA GLY A 34 4.22 -0.64 -0.25
C GLY A 34 3.45 -0.17 0.99
N SER A 35 3.97 0.84 1.69
CA SER A 35 3.42 1.40 2.93
C SER A 35 2.43 2.51 2.62
N TRP A 36 1.30 2.50 3.31
CA TRP A 36 0.15 3.38 3.09
C TRP A 36 -0.40 3.89 4.42
N TYR A 37 -0.91 5.11 4.41
CA TYR A 37 -1.63 5.74 5.50
C TYR A 37 -3.03 6.10 5.04
N CYS A 38 -4.04 5.76 5.84
CA CYS A 38 -5.42 6.16 5.62
C CYS A 38 -5.76 7.37 6.47
N ARG A 39 -6.09 8.50 5.84
CA ARG A 39 -6.45 9.73 6.56
C ARG A 39 -7.82 9.65 7.24
N ALA A 40 -8.75 8.85 6.71
CA ALA A 40 -10.08 8.69 7.27
C ALA A 40 -10.10 7.95 8.63
N CYS A 41 -9.19 6.99 8.84
CA CYS A 41 -9.12 6.22 10.10
C CYS A 41 -7.77 6.24 10.80
N ALA A 42 -6.85 7.10 10.34
CA ALA A 42 -5.51 7.35 10.89
C ALA A 42 -4.61 6.10 11.04
N ARG A 43 -4.82 5.06 10.22
CA ARG A 43 -4.03 3.81 10.28
C ARG A 43 -3.00 3.74 9.16
N ALA A 44 -1.79 3.31 9.52
CA ALA A 44 -0.74 2.94 8.58
C ALA A 44 -0.68 1.41 8.39
N PHE A 45 -0.39 0.95 7.16
CA PHE A 45 -0.26 -0.47 6.82
C PHE A 45 0.72 -0.67 5.66
N LYS A 46 1.14 -1.92 5.41
CA LYS A 46 2.06 -2.28 4.32
C LYS A 46 1.53 -3.45 3.51
N LEU A 47 1.63 -3.35 2.17
CA LEU A 47 1.32 -4.42 1.23
C LEU A 47 2.58 -5.23 0.92
N LYS A 48 2.42 -6.55 0.83
CA LYS A 48 3.47 -7.47 0.39
C LYS A 48 2.88 -8.49 -0.56
N PHE A 49 3.46 -8.60 -1.76
CA PHE A 49 3.14 -9.70 -2.66
C PHE A 49 3.72 -11.01 -2.11
N LEU A 50 2.86 -12.01 -1.93
CA LEU A 50 3.25 -13.33 -1.41
C LEU A 50 3.38 -14.39 -2.52
N GLY A 51 2.64 -14.25 -3.62
CA GLY A 51 2.57 -15.21 -4.72
C GLY A 51 1.15 -15.34 -5.28
N ILE A 52 1.01 -16.03 -6.42
CA ILE A 52 -0.29 -16.34 -7.02
C ILE A 52 -0.77 -17.69 -6.47
N GLY A 53 -2.00 -17.77 -5.97
CA GLY A 53 -2.59 -19.03 -5.49
C GLY A 53 -2.03 -19.55 -4.16
N VAL A 54 -1.31 -18.73 -3.41
CA VAL A 54 -0.79 -19.11 -2.09
C VAL A 54 -1.95 -19.36 -1.13
N ARG A 55 -2.00 -20.57 -0.56
CA ARG A 55 -2.86 -20.93 0.58
C ARG A 55 -1.93 -21.32 1.73
N ILE A 56 -1.97 -20.51 2.79
CA ILE A 56 -1.38 -20.83 4.08
C ILE A 56 -2.44 -21.47 4.97
#